data_AF-E3IUP0-F1
#
_entry.id   AF-E3IUP0-F1
#
_cell.length_a   1.000
_cell.length_b   1.000
_cell.length_c   1.000
_cell.angle_alpha   90.00
_cell.angle_beta   90.00
_cell.angle_gamma   90.00
#
_symmetry.space_group_name_H-M   'P 1'
#
loop_
_entity.id
_entity.type
_entity.pdbx_description
1 polymer ?
#
loop_
_entity_poly.entity_id
_entity_poly.type
_entity_poly.pdbx_seq_one_letter_code
_entity_poly.pdbx_strand_id
1 'polypeptide(L)'
;MRCLSTGRLVSIRTVALLALTAAVATACGPATSTESTAADRSHTPSPTPSAAPLASPGSAARADGAPYCGASQYVAEITVEKWSNGDFRVSLRPTSDGRHASDRDAATNVMWQAIRRCLTPSAGFTGLDGAVGASLQDQLRCHESLALVPALGGGKGYATGDTFDIESWRPTAGPTHWFSTKCGNTLGTDPSGAPVKTYRPDGVKPQYTAGGEHE
;
A
#
# COMPACT_ATOMS: atom_id res chain seq x y z
N MET A 1 -53.49 -34.14 -36.73
CA MET A 1 -52.42 -34.29 -37.75
C MET A 1 -51.12 -33.85 -37.08
N ARG A 2 -50.23 -34.79 -36.67
CA ARG A 2 -48.90 -35.10 -37.28
C ARG A 2 -48.05 -33.84 -37.50
N CYS A 3 -46.78 -33.65 -37.09
CA CYS A 3 -45.63 -34.48 -36.68
C CYS A 3 -44.61 -33.55 -35.94
N LEU A 4 -43.86 -33.97 -34.91
CA LEU A 4 -42.41 -34.36 -34.91
C LEU A 4 -41.47 -33.34 -35.62
N SER A 5 -40.27 -32.93 -35.15
CA SER A 5 -39.28 -33.53 -34.24
C SER A 5 -38.06 -32.57 -34.05
N THR A 6 -37.22 -32.86 -33.04
CA THR A 6 -35.75 -32.65 -32.93
C THR A 6 -35.17 -31.22 -33.03
N GLY A 7 -34.24 -30.76 -32.19
CA GLY A 7 -33.36 -31.38 -31.20
C GLY A 7 -32.13 -30.47 -31.05
N ARG A 8 -31.52 -30.38 -29.87
CA ARG A 8 -30.14 -29.86 -29.74
C ARG A 8 -29.47 -30.34 -28.45
N LEU A 9 -28.59 -31.32 -28.64
CA LEU A 9 -27.23 -31.48 -28.10
C LEU A 9 -26.97 -30.97 -26.67
N VAL A 10 -26.98 -31.91 -25.74
CA VAL A 10 -26.24 -31.84 -24.47
C VAL A 10 -24.75 -32.01 -24.77
N SER A 11 -23.94 -30.96 -24.54
CA SER A 11 -22.49 -31.06 -24.62
C SER A 11 -21.93 -31.30 -23.22
N ILE A 12 -21.44 -32.52 -23.02
CA ILE A 12 -20.70 -32.98 -21.84
C ILE A 12 -19.30 -32.37 -21.92
N ARG A 13 -18.91 -31.59 -20.91
CA ARG A 13 -17.48 -31.29 -20.67
C ARG A 13 -17.08 -31.77 -19.27
N THR A 14 -16.30 -32.84 -19.34
CA THR A 14 -15.54 -33.54 -18.33
C THR A 14 -14.80 -32.58 -17.39
N VAL A 15 -15.08 -32.66 -16.09
CA VAL A 15 -14.27 -32.03 -15.04
C VAL A 15 -13.15 -32.99 -14.69
N ALA A 16 -11.91 -32.60 -15.01
CA ALA A 16 -10.70 -33.30 -14.56
C ALA A 16 -10.42 -32.91 -13.10
N LEU A 17 -10.54 -33.87 -12.18
CA LEU A 17 -10.02 -33.77 -10.82
C LEU A 17 -8.49 -33.85 -10.87
N LEU A 18 -7.80 -32.78 -10.48
CA LEU A 18 -6.39 -32.82 -10.09
C LEU A 18 -6.34 -32.87 -8.55
N ALA A 19 -6.09 -34.06 -8.03
CA ALA A 19 -5.77 -34.27 -6.62
C ALA A 19 -4.29 -33.93 -6.41
N LEU A 20 -4.01 -32.88 -5.65
CA LEU A 20 -2.66 -32.59 -5.14
C LEU A 20 -2.43 -33.40 -3.87
N THR A 21 -1.55 -34.39 -3.97
CA THR A 21 -0.99 -35.14 -2.84
C THR A 21 0.07 -34.29 -2.13
N ALA A 22 -0.17 -33.98 -0.85
CA ALA A 22 0.85 -33.44 0.04
C ALA A 22 1.76 -34.58 0.53
N ALA A 23 3.07 -34.45 0.30
CA ALA A 23 4.08 -35.31 0.89
C ALA A 23 4.86 -34.50 1.94
N VAL A 24 4.74 -34.92 3.19
CA VAL A 24 5.48 -34.43 4.34
C VAL A 24 6.83 -35.14 4.35
N ALA A 25 7.94 -34.40 4.35
CA ALA A 25 9.28 -34.95 4.56
C ALA A 25 9.90 -34.33 5.81
N THR A 26 9.79 -35.05 6.92
CA THR A 26 10.63 -34.95 8.10
C THR A 26 12.02 -35.52 7.81
N ALA A 27 13.08 -34.80 8.13
CA ALA A 27 14.43 -35.39 8.27
C ALA A 27 15.24 -34.69 9.38
N CYS A 28 15.75 -35.54 10.26
CA CYS A 28 16.58 -35.28 11.44
C CYS A 28 17.97 -34.68 11.13
N GLY A 29 18.49 -33.91 12.10
CA GLY A 29 19.86 -33.83 12.68
C GLY A 29 21.14 -34.05 11.84
N PRO A 30 22.32 -33.58 12.30
CA PRO A 30 22.76 -33.71 13.69
C PRO A 30 23.33 -32.43 14.34
N ALA A 31 23.37 -32.50 15.67
CA ALA A 31 24.13 -31.61 16.52
C ALA A 31 25.64 -31.87 16.37
N THR A 32 26.43 -30.81 16.37
CA THR A 32 27.86 -30.88 16.71
C THR A 32 28.15 -29.83 17.75
N SER A 33 28.69 -30.31 18.87
CA SER A 33 29.07 -29.52 20.03
C SER A 33 30.56 -29.19 19.97
N THR A 34 30.88 -28.06 20.61
CA THR A 34 32.14 -27.76 21.33
C THR A 34 33.35 -27.34 20.50
N GLU A 35 33.74 -26.07 20.64
CA GLU A 35 35.07 -25.77 21.19
C GLU A 35 35.04 -24.47 22.00
N SER A 36 35.63 -24.57 23.19
CA SER A 36 35.76 -23.53 24.21
C SER A 36 37.22 -23.14 24.26
N THR A 37 37.54 -21.86 24.14
CA THR A 37 38.86 -21.34 24.52
C THR A 37 38.68 -20.06 25.31
N ALA A 38 38.91 -20.18 26.61
CA ALA A 38 39.05 -19.07 27.53
C ALA A 38 40.37 -18.33 27.23
N ALA A 39 40.30 -17.01 27.13
CA ALA A 39 41.45 -16.15 27.37
C ALA A 39 40.98 -14.90 28.13
N ASP A 40 41.20 -15.02 29.43
CA ASP A 40 41.27 -13.98 30.44
C ASP A 40 42.04 -12.73 29.97
N ARG A 41 41.48 -11.55 30.23
CA ARG A 41 42.22 -10.31 30.49
C ARG A 41 41.29 -9.28 31.13
N SER A 42 41.36 -9.26 32.46
CA SER A 42 40.96 -8.16 33.34
C SER A 42 41.50 -6.82 32.84
N HIS A 43 40.64 -5.82 32.63
CA HIS A 43 41.02 -4.40 32.53
C HIS A 43 40.03 -3.56 33.37
N THR A 44 40.60 -2.87 34.35
CA THR A 44 39.94 -1.97 35.31
C THR A 44 39.51 -0.66 34.62
N PRO A 45 38.27 -0.17 34.81
CA PRO A 45 37.87 1.14 34.28
C PRO A 45 38.34 2.28 35.19
N SER A 46 39.06 3.25 34.62
CA SER A 46 39.26 4.58 35.22
C SER A 46 38.11 5.51 34.83
N PRO A 47 37.56 6.33 35.76
CA PRO A 47 36.49 7.26 35.46
C PRO A 47 37.03 8.57 34.88
N THR A 48 36.66 8.86 33.62
CA THR A 48 36.93 10.16 32.96
C THR A 48 35.59 10.88 32.74
N PRO A 49 35.51 12.20 32.98
CA PRO A 49 34.25 12.87 33.29
C PRO A 49 33.28 13.04 32.12
N SER A 50 32.02 13.08 32.53
CA SER A 50 30.79 13.33 31.78
C SER A 50 30.93 14.51 30.81
N ALA A 51 30.97 14.20 29.51
CA ALA A 51 30.61 15.13 28.46
C ALA A 51 29.10 15.04 28.26
N ALA A 52 28.37 16.08 28.66
CA ALA A 52 26.95 16.23 28.40
C ALA A 52 26.70 16.09 26.89
N PRO A 53 25.76 15.25 26.43
CA PRO A 53 25.35 15.27 25.04
C PRO A 53 24.74 16.65 24.78
N LEU A 54 25.35 17.42 23.86
CA LEU A 54 24.71 18.59 23.29
C LEU A 54 23.34 18.16 22.77
N ALA A 55 22.29 18.67 23.41
CA ALA A 55 20.93 18.50 22.97
C ALA A 55 20.81 19.01 21.53
N SER A 56 20.69 18.07 20.59
CA SER A 56 20.16 18.38 19.26
C SER A 56 18.82 19.11 19.44
N PRO A 57 18.55 20.19 18.70
CA PRO A 57 17.31 20.92 18.83
C PRO A 57 16.14 20.00 18.51
N GLY A 58 15.38 19.67 19.56
CA GLY A 58 13.96 19.35 19.54
C GLY A 58 13.49 18.42 18.44
N SER A 59 13.71 17.12 18.61
CA SER A 59 12.64 16.17 18.29
C SER A 59 11.48 16.53 19.19
N ALA A 60 10.58 17.40 18.71
CA ALA A 60 9.32 17.66 19.38
C ALA A 60 8.67 16.30 19.64
N ALA A 61 8.58 15.92 20.92
CA ALA A 61 7.76 14.81 21.33
C ALA A 61 6.37 15.10 20.77
N ARG A 62 5.97 14.38 19.72
CA ARG A 62 4.59 14.40 19.27
C ARG A 62 3.80 13.93 20.48
N ALA A 63 2.94 14.82 20.98
CA ALA A 63 1.90 14.45 21.92
C ALA A 63 1.20 13.17 21.40
N ASP A 64 0.63 12.38 22.30
CA ASP A 64 -0.21 11.21 21.99
C ASP A 64 -1.52 11.60 21.25
N GLY A 65 -1.42 12.42 20.20
CA GLY A 65 -2.49 13.15 19.55
C GLY A 65 -2.33 13.12 18.03
N ALA A 66 -3.43 12.75 17.38
CA ALA A 66 -3.64 12.52 15.95
C ALA A 66 -2.94 11.28 15.36
N PRO A 67 -3.68 10.38 14.67
CA PRO A 67 -3.05 9.26 13.97
C PRO A 67 -1.99 9.78 12.99
N TYR A 68 -0.85 9.11 12.96
CA TYR A 68 0.26 9.56 12.13
C TYR A 68 -0.06 9.46 10.63
N CYS A 69 -0.29 10.61 10.01
CA CYS A 69 -0.56 10.78 8.58
C CYS A 69 0.47 11.63 7.84
N GLY A 70 1.56 11.96 8.53
CA GLY A 70 2.66 12.75 8.01
C GLY A 70 3.82 11.92 7.47
N ALA A 71 4.98 12.57 7.30
CA ALA A 71 6.12 12.04 6.56
C ALA A 71 6.73 10.73 7.12
N SER A 72 6.44 9.56 6.57
CA SER A 72 7.16 8.32 6.91
C SER A 72 8.42 8.16 6.05
N GLN A 73 9.19 7.09 6.26
CA GLN A 73 10.33 6.77 5.38
C GLN A 73 9.97 6.81 3.89
N TYR A 74 8.74 6.41 3.54
CA TYR A 74 8.28 6.28 2.14
C TYR A 74 7.14 7.21 1.76
N VAL A 75 6.61 7.98 2.71
CA VAL A 75 5.46 8.86 2.48
C VAL A 75 5.87 10.26 2.84
N ALA A 76 5.76 11.23 1.93
CA ALA A 76 6.00 12.64 2.22
C ALA A 76 4.73 13.32 2.74
N GLU A 77 3.60 13.04 2.11
CA GLU A 77 2.30 13.62 2.45
C GLU A 77 1.15 12.68 2.07
N ILE A 78 0.07 12.69 2.84
CA ILE A 78 -1.22 12.09 2.50
C ILE A 78 -2.29 13.18 2.54
N THR A 79 -2.99 13.36 1.42
CA THR A 79 -4.20 14.18 1.35
C THR A 79 -5.40 13.30 1.06
N VAL A 80 -6.55 13.66 1.64
CA VAL A 80 -7.81 12.94 1.43
C VAL A 80 -8.86 13.90 0.91
N GLU A 81 -9.53 13.45 -0.14
CA GLU A 81 -10.75 14.04 -0.66
C GLU A 81 -11.93 13.14 -0.33
N LYS A 82 -13.03 13.73 0.11
CA LYS A 82 -14.24 13.01 0.50
C LYS A 82 -15.46 13.58 -0.22
N TRP A 83 -16.32 12.70 -0.71
CA TRP A 83 -17.58 13.02 -1.36
C TRP A 83 -18.76 12.81 -0.41
N SER A 84 -19.91 13.40 -0.76
CA SER A 84 -21.12 13.36 0.08
C SER A 84 -21.73 11.97 0.22
N ASN A 85 -21.49 11.07 -0.75
CA ASN A 85 -21.95 9.68 -0.73
C ASN A 85 -21.03 8.75 0.10
N GLY A 86 -19.96 9.28 0.69
CA GLY A 86 -19.00 8.51 1.49
C GLY A 86 -17.78 8.02 0.70
N ASP A 87 -17.77 8.19 -0.63
CA ASP A 87 -16.57 7.90 -1.43
C ASP A 87 -15.42 8.83 -1.06
N PHE A 88 -14.21 8.34 -1.26
CA PHE A 88 -12.99 9.08 -0.97
C PHE A 88 -11.83 8.69 -1.87
N ARG A 89 -10.95 9.66 -2.09
CA ARG A 89 -9.66 9.51 -2.75
C ARG A 89 -8.55 9.82 -1.76
N VAL A 90 -7.53 8.97 -1.75
CA VAL A 90 -6.28 9.21 -1.03
C VAL A 90 -5.21 9.50 -2.06
N SER A 91 -4.61 10.69 -1.97
CA SER A 91 -3.42 11.04 -2.75
C SER A 91 -2.21 10.96 -1.82
N LEU A 92 -1.35 9.98 -2.08
CA LEU A 92 -0.12 9.76 -1.35
C LEU A 92 1.06 10.30 -2.16
N ARG A 93 1.79 11.27 -1.65
CA ARG A 93 3.06 11.69 -2.25
C ARG A 93 4.18 10.82 -1.68
N PRO A 94 4.85 9.96 -2.47
CA PRO A 94 5.98 9.20 -1.96
C PRO A 94 7.18 10.11 -1.70
N THR A 95 8.06 9.71 -0.77
CA THR A 95 9.41 10.29 -0.69
C THR A 95 10.25 9.82 -1.88
N SER A 96 11.46 10.37 -2.05
CA SER A 96 12.42 9.84 -3.03
C SER A 96 12.74 8.37 -2.73
N ASP A 97 12.99 8.04 -1.45
CA ASP A 97 13.26 6.67 -1.00
C ASP A 97 12.08 5.73 -1.25
N GLY A 98 10.85 6.20 -1.02
CA GLY A 98 9.64 5.43 -1.30
C GLY A 98 9.52 5.11 -2.77
N ARG A 99 9.71 6.11 -3.63
CA ARG A 99 9.59 5.95 -5.08
C ARG A 99 10.69 5.05 -5.69
N HIS A 100 11.87 5.03 -5.08
CA HIS A 100 13.03 4.24 -5.51
C HIS A 100 13.26 3.00 -4.63
N ALA A 101 12.26 2.56 -3.88
CA ALA A 101 12.40 1.41 -3.00
C ALA A 101 12.84 0.16 -3.79
N SER A 102 13.90 -0.49 -3.32
CA SER A 102 14.38 -1.75 -3.91
C SER A 102 13.43 -2.91 -3.62
N ASP A 103 12.78 -2.89 -2.46
CA ASP A 103 11.71 -3.81 -2.08
C ASP A 103 10.36 -3.07 -2.12
N ARG A 104 9.70 -3.18 -3.27
CA ARG A 104 8.43 -2.50 -3.56
C ARG A 104 7.27 -3.04 -2.74
N ASP A 105 7.27 -4.32 -2.40
CA ASP A 105 6.22 -4.93 -1.57
C ASP A 105 6.34 -4.45 -0.12
N ALA A 106 7.57 -4.41 0.42
CA ALA A 106 7.82 -3.84 1.74
C ALA A 106 7.46 -2.34 1.78
N ALA A 107 7.80 -1.58 0.74
CA ALA A 107 7.43 -0.17 0.63
C ALA A 107 5.91 0.02 0.58
N THR A 108 5.23 -0.74 -0.27
CA THR A 108 3.77 -0.74 -0.36
C THR A 108 3.11 -1.04 0.98
N ASN A 109 3.61 -2.05 1.72
CA ASN A 109 3.08 -2.39 3.03
C ASN A 109 3.22 -1.24 4.04
N VAL A 110 4.38 -0.57 4.07
CA VAL A 110 4.60 0.59 4.95
C VAL A 110 3.68 1.75 4.58
N MET A 111 3.56 2.07 3.29
CA MET A 111 2.65 3.09 2.79
C MET A 111 1.19 2.77 3.14
N TRP A 112 0.77 1.51 2.97
CA TRP A 112 -0.57 1.05 3.32
C TRP A 112 -0.87 1.21 4.81
N GLN A 113 0.07 0.86 5.69
CA GLN A 113 -0.11 1.09 7.13
C GLN A 113 -0.15 2.58 7.50
N ALA A 114 0.50 3.47 6.74
CA ALA A 114 0.32 4.90 6.91
C ALA A 114 -1.11 5.33 6.54
N ILE A 115 -1.63 4.87 5.40
CA ILE A 115 -3.01 5.17 4.96
C ILE A 115 -4.03 4.64 5.97
N ARG A 116 -3.91 3.40 6.44
CA ARG A 116 -4.87 2.82 7.41
C ARG A 116 -4.91 3.56 8.74
N ARG A 117 -3.80 4.15 9.19
CA ARG A 117 -3.80 5.01 10.38
C ARG A 117 -4.62 6.27 10.16
N CYS A 118 -4.65 6.79 8.94
CA CYS A 118 -5.39 8.02 8.60
C CYS A 118 -6.89 7.81 8.38
N LEU A 119 -7.25 6.67 7.80
CA LEU A 119 -8.63 6.37 7.46
C LEU A 119 -9.30 5.64 8.62
N THR A 120 -9.67 6.36 9.67
CA THR A 120 -10.30 5.75 10.85
C THR A 120 -11.83 5.69 10.71
N PRO A 121 -12.50 4.71 11.35
CA PRO A 121 -13.95 4.69 11.44
C PRO A 121 -14.54 5.94 12.09
N SER A 122 -13.87 6.52 13.09
CA SER A 122 -14.29 7.76 13.74
C SER A 122 -14.19 8.99 12.84
N ALA A 123 -13.32 8.97 11.81
CA ALA A 123 -13.29 9.97 10.74
C ALA A 123 -14.30 9.68 9.60
N GLY A 124 -15.13 8.66 9.78
CA GLY A 124 -16.19 8.27 8.86
C GLY A 124 -15.67 7.53 7.62
N PHE A 125 -14.58 6.77 7.75
CA PHE A 125 -14.10 5.83 6.73
C PHE A 125 -14.47 4.41 7.14
N THR A 126 -15.19 3.70 6.27
CA THR A 126 -15.69 2.34 6.55
C THR A 126 -15.32 1.38 5.42
N GLY A 127 -15.31 0.08 5.69
CA GLY A 127 -15.06 -0.96 4.68
C GLY A 127 -13.59 -1.25 4.39
N LEU A 128 -12.66 -0.67 5.16
CA LEU A 128 -11.20 -0.83 4.98
C LEU A 128 -10.68 -2.24 5.31
N ASP A 129 -11.44 -3.03 6.06
CA ASP A 129 -11.11 -4.44 6.32
C ASP A 129 -11.77 -5.39 5.30
N GLY A 130 -12.49 -4.85 4.32
CA GLY A 130 -13.19 -5.59 3.27
C GLY A 130 -12.73 -5.22 1.87
N ALA A 131 -13.65 -5.32 0.90
CA ALA A 131 -13.35 -5.13 -0.52
C ALA A 131 -12.76 -3.75 -0.87
N VAL A 132 -13.21 -2.69 -0.17
CA VAL A 132 -12.66 -1.34 -0.37
C VAL A 132 -11.18 -1.32 0.02
N GLY A 133 -10.83 -1.86 1.19
CA GLY A 133 -9.43 -1.94 1.62
C GLY A 133 -8.56 -2.77 0.68
N ALA A 134 -9.07 -3.91 0.22
CA ALA A 134 -8.37 -4.75 -0.75
C ALA A 134 -8.11 -4.01 -2.07
N SER A 135 -9.13 -3.33 -2.61
CA SER A 135 -9.00 -2.50 -3.82
C SER A 135 -7.97 -1.40 -3.66
N LEU A 136 -8.00 -0.65 -2.55
CA LEU A 136 -7.03 0.40 -2.27
C LEU A 136 -5.60 -0.14 -2.18
N GLN A 137 -5.42 -1.32 -1.56
CA GLN A 137 -4.11 -1.96 -1.48
C GLN A 137 -3.60 -2.41 -2.86
N ASP A 138 -4.47 -2.96 -3.71
CA ASP A 138 -4.10 -3.37 -5.06
C ASP A 138 -3.73 -2.16 -5.94
N GLN A 139 -4.47 -1.05 -5.82
CA GLN A 139 -4.15 0.19 -6.53
C GLN A 139 -2.78 0.72 -6.09
N LEU A 140 -2.51 0.74 -4.78
CA LEU A 140 -1.22 1.17 -4.23
C LEU A 140 -0.06 0.28 -4.71
N ARG A 141 -0.26 -1.04 -4.77
CA ARG A 141 0.74 -1.97 -5.34
C ARG A 141 1.05 -1.68 -6.80
N CYS A 142 0.02 -1.36 -7.60
CA CYS A 142 0.23 -0.96 -8.98
C CYS A 142 1.07 0.33 -9.07
N HIS A 143 0.69 1.35 -8.29
CA HIS A 143 1.40 2.63 -8.25
C HIS A 143 2.88 2.45 -7.90
N GLU A 144 3.16 1.65 -6.88
CA GLU A 144 4.53 1.36 -6.47
C GLU A 144 5.28 0.53 -7.52
N SER A 145 4.63 -0.45 -8.15
CA SER A 145 5.23 -1.27 -9.23
C SER A 145 5.63 -0.44 -10.45
N LEU A 146 4.93 0.66 -10.72
CA LEU A 146 5.14 1.53 -11.86
C LEU A 146 5.75 2.89 -11.46
N ALA A 147 6.23 3.04 -10.22
CA ALA A 147 6.63 4.31 -9.62
C ALA A 147 7.77 5.04 -10.36
N LEU A 148 8.54 4.32 -11.16
CA LEU A 148 9.67 4.84 -11.96
C LEU A 148 9.42 4.80 -13.47
N VAL A 149 8.24 4.36 -13.92
CA VAL A 149 7.89 4.40 -15.34
C VAL A 149 7.76 5.87 -15.75
N PRO A 150 8.49 6.34 -16.76
CA PRO A 150 8.37 7.72 -17.23
C PRO A 150 6.96 8.01 -17.75
N ALA A 151 6.52 9.28 -17.66
CA ALA A 151 5.25 9.71 -18.22
C ALA A 151 5.13 9.31 -19.71
N LEU A 152 3.96 8.80 -20.09
CA LEU A 152 3.68 8.39 -21.47
C LEU A 152 3.76 9.60 -22.42
N GLY A 153 4.21 9.38 -23.65
CA GLY A 153 4.32 10.44 -24.66
C GLY A 153 5.53 11.37 -24.52
N GLY A 154 6.53 11.01 -23.71
CA GLY A 154 7.77 11.80 -23.55
C GLY A 154 7.61 13.03 -22.64
N GLY A 155 6.52 13.08 -21.87
CA GLY A 155 6.31 14.09 -20.83
C GLY A 155 7.36 13.99 -19.71
N LYS A 156 7.52 15.08 -18.96
CA LYS A 156 8.30 15.06 -17.72
C LYS A 156 7.50 14.35 -16.61
N GLY A 157 8.18 13.65 -15.72
CA GLY A 157 7.57 13.00 -14.55
C GLY A 157 7.31 11.51 -14.74
N TYR A 158 6.36 10.99 -13.98
CA TYR A 158 6.08 9.56 -13.85
C TYR A 158 4.72 9.20 -14.46
N ALA A 159 4.60 8.01 -15.02
CA ALA A 159 3.34 7.52 -15.60
C ALA A 159 2.19 7.48 -14.59
N THR A 160 2.52 7.16 -13.33
CA THR A 160 1.59 7.15 -12.20
C THR A 160 1.35 8.54 -11.58
N GLY A 161 2.05 9.56 -12.07
CA GLY A 161 2.03 10.91 -11.53
C GLY A 161 2.95 11.13 -10.32
N ASP A 162 2.93 12.36 -9.80
CA ASP A 162 3.71 12.77 -8.64
C ASP A 162 3.13 12.22 -7.32
N THR A 163 1.84 11.88 -7.31
CA THR A 163 1.12 11.24 -6.21
C THR A 163 0.57 9.89 -6.65
N PHE A 164 0.50 8.95 -5.72
CA PHE A 164 -0.22 7.70 -5.87
C PHE A 164 -1.66 7.96 -5.43
N ASP A 165 -2.54 8.14 -6.41
CA ASP A 165 -3.95 8.40 -6.20
C ASP A 165 -4.70 7.07 -6.18
N ILE A 166 -5.31 6.74 -5.04
CA ILE A 166 -6.10 5.53 -4.83
C ILE A 166 -7.51 5.86 -4.34
N GLU A 167 -8.49 5.15 -4.87
CA GLU A 167 -9.89 5.61 -4.87
C GLU A 167 -10.84 4.50 -4.39
N SER A 168 -11.76 4.86 -3.50
CA SER A 168 -12.62 3.89 -2.80
C SER A 168 -13.66 3.21 -3.68
N TRP A 169 -13.96 3.79 -4.84
CA TRP A 169 -14.99 3.33 -5.77
C TRP A 169 -14.45 2.43 -6.88
N ARG A 170 -13.15 2.16 -6.89
CA ARG A 170 -12.54 1.26 -7.87
C ARG A 170 -12.77 -0.20 -7.48
N PRO A 171 -13.05 -1.09 -8.45
CA PRO A 171 -13.21 -2.51 -8.15
C PRO A 171 -11.87 -3.13 -7.73
N THR A 172 -11.93 -4.22 -6.96
CA THR A 172 -10.75 -5.06 -6.70
C THR A 172 -10.23 -5.66 -8.01
N ALA A 173 -8.90 -5.76 -8.15
CA ALA A 173 -8.32 -6.43 -9.29
C ALA A 173 -8.74 -7.90 -9.33
N GLY A 174 -8.97 -8.43 -10.53
CA GLY A 174 -9.44 -9.79 -10.71
C GLY A 174 -9.56 -10.20 -12.17
N PRO A 175 -10.12 -11.38 -12.46
CA PRO A 175 -10.20 -11.90 -13.83
C PRO A 175 -10.91 -10.98 -14.82
N THR A 176 -11.83 -10.14 -14.35
CA THR A 176 -12.61 -9.19 -15.16
C THR A 176 -12.13 -7.74 -15.07
N HIS A 177 -11.20 -7.44 -14.15
CA HIS A 177 -10.71 -6.09 -13.88
C HIS A 177 -9.19 -6.12 -13.72
N TRP A 178 -8.47 -5.62 -14.72
CA TRP A 178 -7.01 -5.54 -14.70
C TRP A 178 -6.58 -4.09 -14.54
N PHE A 179 -5.59 -3.85 -13.67
CA PHE A 179 -5.00 -2.52 -13.51
C PHE A 179 -3.98 -2.30 -14.61
N SER A 180 -4.19 -1.23 -15.38
CA SER A 180 -3.28 -0.79 -16.44
C SER A 180 -2.18 0.11 -15.88
N THR A 181 -1.40 0.76 -16.75
CA THR A 181 -0.50 1.83 -16.32
C THR A 181 -1.20 3.00 -15.65
N LYS A 182 -2.53 3.05 -15.72
CA LYS A 182 -3.38 4.00 -14.99
C LYS A 182 -3.95 3.40 -13.69
N CYS A 183 -3.28 2.40 -13.11
CA CYS A 183 -3.49 1.78 -11.81
C CYS A 183 -4.92 1.60 -11.26
N GLY A 184 -5.87 1.32 -12.15
CA GLY A 184 -7.28 1.15 -11.81
C GLY A 184 -8.09 2.44 -11.80
N ASN A 185 -7.45 3.60 -11.95
CA ASN A 185 -8.07 4.93 -11.98
C ASN A 185 -8.96 5.17 -13.22
N THR A 186 -9.00 4.23 -14.17
CA THR A 186 -9.95 4.23 -15.30
C THR A 186 -11.08 3.21 -15.15
N LEU A 187 -11.22 2.56 -13.99
CA LEU A 187 -12.21 1.50 -13.74
C LEU A 187 -13.30 1.94 -12.76
N GLY A 188 -14.49 1.34 -12.81
CA GLY A 188 -15.60 1.76 -11.93
C GLY A 188 -16.21 3.10 -12.37
N THR A 189 -16.94 3.76 -11.47
CA THR A 189 -17.69 4.99 -11.76
C THR A 189 -17.27 6.08 -10.79
N ASP A 190 -16.80 7.20 -11.31
CA ASP A 190 -16.42 8.35 -10.50
C ASP A 190 -17.63 8.91 -9.75
N PRO A 191 -17.46 9.34 -8.49
CA PRO A 191 -18.52 9.98 -7.74
C PRO A 191 -18.91 11.30 -8.44
N SER A 192 -20.20 11.61 -8.43
CA SER A 192 -20.70 12.83 -9.05
C SER A 192 -20.36 14.06 -8.20
N GLY A 193 -20.09 15.18 -8.88
CA GLY A 193 -19.79 16.46 -8.24
C GLY A 193 -18.39 16.55 -7.64
N ALA A 194 -18.12 17.70 -7.01
CA ALA A 194 -16.83 17.97 -6.37
C ALA A 194 -16.74 17.32 -4.98
N PRO A 195 -15.52 17.05 -4.47
CA PRO A 195 -15.32 16.67 -3.08
C PRO A 195 -15.97 17.70 -2.14
N VAL A 196 -16.67 17.23 -1.10
CA VAL A 196 -17.20 18.09 -0.04
C VAL A 196 -16.12 18.50 0.95
N LYS A 197 -14.98 17.80 0.96
CA LYS A 197 -13.85 18.10 1.83
C LYS A 197 -12.54 17.60 1.23
N THR A 198 -11.52 18.46 1.22
CA THR A 198 -10.12 18.12 0.89
C THR A 198 -9.23 18.54 2.05
N TYR A 199 -8.45 17.61 2.61
CA TYR A 199 -7.69 17.88 3.83
C TYR A 199 -6.53 16.90 4.02
N ARG A 200 -5.53 17.28 4.83
CA ARG A 200 -4.62 16.28 5.42
C ARG A 200 -5.22 15.75 6.71
N PRO A 201 -5.20 14.42 6.93
CA PRO A 201 -5.79 13.83 8.14
C PRO A 201 -5.09 14.22 9.46
N ASP A 202 -3.86 14.75 9.41
CA ASP A 202 -3.12 15.28 10.56
C ASP A 202 -3.47 16.75 10.91
N GLY A 203 -4.41 17.36 10.20
CA GLY A 203 -4.88 18.73 10.47
C GLY A 203 -3.97 19.83 9.94
N VAL A 204 -2.87 19.48 9.26
CA VAL A 204 -1.99 20.46 8.60
C VAL A 204 -2.58 20.82 7.23
N LYS A 205 -2.32 22.04 6.74
CA LYS A 205 -2.72 22.41 5.38
C LYS A 205 -1.98 21.53 4.34
N PRO A 206 -2.66 20.97 3.32
CA PRO A 206 -2.00 20.34 2.19
C PRO A 206 -0.88 21.20 1.62
N GLN A 207 0.31 20.62 1.44
CA GLN A 207 1.46 21.31 0.85
C GLN A 207 1.57 21.02 -0.65
N TYR A 208 0.94 19.96 -1.11
CA TYR A 208 0.93 19.55 -2.50
C TYR A 208 -0.49 19.44 -3.03
N THR A 209 -0.67 19.82 -4.28
CA THR A 209 -1.89 19.50 -5.03
C THR A 209 -1.76 18.07 -5.54
N ALA A 210 -2.83 17.27 -5.40
CA ALA A 210 -2.90 15.97 -6.04
C ALA A 210 -2.72 16.15 -7.55
N GLY A 211 -1.79 15.40 -8.13
CA GLY A 211 -1.45 15.48 -9.55
C GLY A 211 -1.25 14.09 -10.15
N GLY A 212 -1.97 13.09 -9.62
CA GLY A 212 -1.91 11.73 -10.12
C GLY A 212 -2.38 11.62 -11.56
N GLU A 213 -2.39 10.40 -12.06
CA GLU A 213 -2.56 10.05 -13.48
C GLU A 213 -3.95 10.33 -14.11
N HIS A 214 -4.78 11.17 -13.51
CA HIS A 214 -6.12 11.52 -14.00
C HIS A 214 -6.12 12.46 -15.23
N GLU A 215 -4.94 12.89 -15.70
CA GLU A 215 -4.75 13.70 -16.92
C GLU A 215 -4.15 12.89 -18.09
#